data_AF-X1TNM8-F1
#
_entry.id   AF-X1TNM8-F1
#
_cell.length_a   1.000
_cell.length_b   1.000
_cell.length_c   1.000
_cell.angle_alpha   90.00
_cell.angle_beta   90.00
_cell.angle_gamma   90.00
#
_symmetry.space_group_name_H-M   'P 1'
#
loop_
_entity.id
_entity.type
_entity.pdbx_description
1 polymer ?
#
loop_
_entity_poly.entity_id
_entity_poly.type
_entity_poly.pdbx_seq_one_letter_code
_entity_poly.pdbx_strand_id
1 'polypeptide(L)'
;FERLLSASGPTNGIIQRPSDKKVPKEVVFLSCVGSRDPENYFPYCSRICCMYTAKHAMLYKHRVPDGQAYVFYMDIRAGGKDYEEFVQRAIEEEQVLYIRG
;
A
#
# COMPACT_ATOMS: atom_id res chain seq x y z
N PHE A 1 -3.99 8.26 1.53
CA PHE A 1 -3.35 7.92 0.25
C PHE A 1 -4.33 8.00 -0.92
N GLU A 2 -5.48 7.32 -0.88
CA GLU A 2 -6.51 7.31 -1.95
C GLU A 2 -6.82 8.70 -2.56
N ARG A 3 -7.12 9.71 -1.73
CA ARG A 3 -7.42 11.07 -2.22
C ARG A 3 -6.22 11.74 -2.90
N LEU A 4 -4.99 11.45 -2.49
CA LEU A 4 -3.77 12.00 -3.11
C LEU A 4 -3.51 11.38 -4.49
N LEU A 5 -3.86 10.10 -4.65
CA LEU A 5 -3.75 9.37 -5.93
C LEU A 5 -4.90 9.66 -6.90
N SER A 6 -6.07 10.03 -6.38
CA SER A 6 -7.25 10.31 -7.18
C SER A 6 -7.01 11.46 -8.16
N ALA A 7 -7.39 11.27 -9.43
CA ALA A 7 -7.29 12.31 -10.46
C ALA A 7 -8.14 13.55 -10.15
N SER A 8 -9.30 13.36 -9.50
CA SER A 8 -10.15 14.44 -8.93
C SER A 8 -9.81 14.73 -7.45
N GLY A 9 -8.60 14.36 -7.04
CA GLY A 9 -8.04 14.59 -5.72
C GLY A 9 -7.56 16.03 -5.53
N PRO A 10 -7.32 16.47 -4.28
CA PRO A 10 -6.73 17.78 -3.99
C PRO A 10 -5.36 18.01 -4.63
N THR A 11 -4.66 16.94 -5.04
CA THR A 11 -3.35 17.00 -5.71
C THR A 11 -3.40 16.57 -7.18
N ASN A 12 -4.61 16.44 -7.77
CA ASN A 12 -4.82 15.99 -9.15
C ASN A 12 -4.06 14.69 -9.49
N GLY A 13 -4.01 13.75 -8.54
CA GLY A 13 -3.32 12.48 -8.69
C GLY A 13 -1.78 12.56 -8.66
N ILE A 14 -1.20 13.70 -8.28
CA ILE A 14 0.24 13.83 -8.04
C ILE A 14 0.50 13.54 -6.56
N ILE A 15 1.29 12.51 -6.27
CA ILE A 15 1.70 12.19 -4.90
C ILE A 15 2.80 13.16 -4.48
N GLN A 16 2.55 13.93 -3.43
CA GLN A 16 3.49 14.89 -2.88
C GLN A 16 3.57 14.74 -1.36
N ARG A 17 4.79 14.85 -0.82
CA ARG A 17 4.99 14.87 0.64
C ARG A 17 4.34 16.11 1.25
N PRO A 18 3.62 16.00 2.39
CA PRO A 18 3.01 17.16 3.02
C PRO A 18 4.00 18.24 3.45
N SER A 19 5.20 17.82 3.88
CA SER A 19 6.24 18.69 4.43
C SER A 19 6.89 19.62 3.40
N ASP A 20 7.21 19.11 2.20
CA ASP A 20 7.99 19.85 1.21
C ASP A 20 7.46 19.78 -0.22
N LYS A 21 6.28 19.16 -0.42
CA LYS A 21 5.58 19.02 -1.69
C LYS A 21 6.34 18.27 -2.79
N LYS A 22 7.48 17.62 -2.47
CA LYS A 22 8.22 16.81 -3.43
C LYS A 22 7.56 15.44 -3.62
N VAL A 23 7.76 14.85 -4.80
CA VAL A 23 7.35 13.47 -5.06
C VAL A 23 8.24 12.52 -4.25
N PRO A 24 7.68 11.65 -3.40
CA PRO A 24 8.47 10.70 -2.64
C PRO A 24 9.07 9.63 -3.56
N LYS A 25 10.38 9.41 -3.46
CA LYS A 25 11.10 8.35 -4.18
C LYS A 25 11.07 7.01 -3.46
N GLU A 26 10.75 7.02 -2.17
CA GLU A 26 10.56 5.81 -1.38
C GLU A 26 9.29 5.97 -0.55
N VAL A 27 8.47 4.92 -0.51
CA VAL A 27 7.24 4.87 0.30
C VAL A 27 7.16 3.53 1.05
N VAL A 28 6.71 3.60 2.29
CA VAL A 28 6.48 2.43 3.13
C VAL A 28 5.00 2.35 3.48
N PHE A 29 4.40 1.19 3.21
CA PHE A 29 3.08 0.82 3.68
C PHE A 29 3.21 -0.09 4.89
N LEU A 30 2.54 0.27 5.98
CA LEU A 30 2.48 -0.53 7.19
C LEU A 30 1.14 -1.26 7.23
N SER A 31 1.18 -2.58 7.30
CA SER A 31 -0.04 -3.39 7.41
C SER A 31 -0.52 -3.47 8.87
N CYS A 32 -1.80 -3.81 9.05
CA CYS A 32 -2.43 -4.05 10.36
C CYS A 32 -2.39 -2.86 11.33
N VAL A 33 -2.20 -1.62 10.86
CA VAL A 33 -2.26 -0.44 11.73
C VAL A 33 -3.65 -0.35 12.39
N GLY A 34 -3.67 -0.44 13.72
CA GLY A 34 -4.89 -0.47 14.53
C GLY A 34 -5.68 -1.78 14.50
N SER A 35 -5.17 -2.84 13.88
CA SER A 35 -5.84 -4.14 13.75
C SER A 35 -4.91 -5.28 14.15
N ARG A 36 -5.47 -6.38 14.65
CA ARG A 36 -4.68 -7.51 15.19
C ARG A 36 -3.68 -7.06 16.26
N ASP A 37 -4.05 -6.03 17.02
CA ASP A 37 -3.28 -5.48 18.13
C ASP A 37 -4.19 -5.46 19.38
N PRO A 38 -4.27 -6.58 20.12
CA PRO A 38 -5.13 -6.70 21.29
C PRO A 38 -4.65 -5.89 22.49
N GLU A 39 -3.38 -5.48 22.51
CA GLU A 39 -2.80 -4.74 23.64
C GLU A 39 -3.12 -3.25 23.56
N ASN A 40 -3.17 -2.68 22.35
CA ASN A 40 -3.36 -1.24 22.16
C ASN A 40 -4.63 -0.87 21.37
N TYR A 41 -5.17 -1.75 20.53
CA TYR A 41 -6.28 -1.44 19.62
C TYR A 41 -7.25 -2.62 19.43
N PHE A 42 -7.58 -2.97 18.18
CA PHE A 42 -8.57 -3.99 17.87
C PHE A 42 -7.92 -5.36 17.66
N PRO A 43 -8.44 -6.43 18.29
CA PRO A 43 -7.87 -7.77 18.18
C PRO A 43 -8.17 -8.46 16.84
N TYR A 44 -9.11 -7.92 16.06
CA TYR A 44 -9.56 -8.51 14.79
C TYR A 44 -8.84 -7.92 13.57
N CYS A 45 -8.97 -8.60 12.44
CA CYS A 45 -8.45 -8.15 11.16
C CYS A 45 -9.47 -7.27 10.43
N SER A 46 -9.04 -6.14 9.85
CA SER A 46 -9.89 -5.30 8.98
C SER A 46 -10.24 -5.91 7.62
N ARG A 47 -9.72 -7.11 7.30
CA ARG A 47 -10.00 -7.93 6.11
C ARG A 47 -9.60 -7.35 4.75
N ILE A 48 -9.70 -6.05 4.54
CA ILE A 48 -9.51 -5.39 3.25
C ILE A 48 -8.13 -4.74 3.07
N CYS A 49 -7.37 -4.57 4.16
CA CYS A 49 -6.15 -3.75 4.18
C CYS A 49 -4.99 -4.31 3.35
N CYS A 50 -4.80 -5.62 3.30
CA CYS A 50 -3.79 -6.23 2.45
C CYS A 50 -4.03 -5.89 0.97
N MET A 51 -5.29 -5.93 0.53
CA MET A 51 -5.64 -5.74 -0.89
C MET A 51 -5.59 -4.28 -1.33
N TYR A 52 -6.11 -3.33 -0.53
CA TYR A 52 -5.96 -1.93 -0.91
C TYR A 52 -4.50 -1.49 -0.86
N THR A 53 -3.67 -2.11 0.00
CA THR A 53 -2.24 -1.81 0.09
C THR A 53 -1.53 -2.23 -1.19
N ALA A 54 -1.77 -3.46 -1.67
CA ALA A 54 -1.28 -3.92 -2.96
C ALA A 54 -1.73 -2.96 -4.09
N LYS A 55 -3.02 -2.60 -4.13
CA LYS A 55 -3.56 -1.63 -5.10
C LYS A 55 -2.81 -0.30 -5.05
N HIS A 56 -2.62 0.26 -3.87
CA HIS A 56 -1.94 1.54 -3.68
C HIS A 56 -0.46 1.49 -4.05
N ALA A 57 0.22 0.40 -3.74
CA ALA A 57 1.62 0.22 -4.10
C ALA A 57 1.80 0.14 -5.63
N MET A 58 0.96 -0.61 -6.32
CA MET A 58 0.96 -0.66 -7.80
C MET A 58 0.65 0.71 -8.41
N LEU A 59 -0.40 1.39 -7.94
CA LEU A 59 -0.76 2.72 -8.43
C LEU A 59 0.35 3.76 -8.16
N TYR A 60 1.05 3.64 -7.04
CA TYR A 60 2.24 4.45 -6.77
C TYR A 60 3.33 4.19 -7.82
N LYS A 61 3.65 2.92 -8.09
CA LYS A 61 4.67 2.54 -9.09
C LYS A 61 4.31 3.01 -10.49
N HIS A 62 3.05 2.95 -10.89
CA HIS A 62 2.60 3.53 -12.17
C HIS A 62 2.76 5.05 -12.23
N ARG A 63 2.57 5.75 -11.10
CA ARG A 63 2.67 7.21 -11.05
C ARG A 63 4.08 7.74 -10.86
N VAL A 64 4.93 6.94 -10.21
CA VAL A 64 6.33 7.23 -9.88
C VAL A 64 7.16 6.00 -10.29
N PRO A 65 7.45 5.83 -11.59
CA PRO A 65 8.09 4.61 -12.10
C PRO A 65 9.45 4.31 -11.46
N ASP A 66 10.21 5.37 -11.16
CA ASP A 66 11.53 5.32 -10.52
C ASP A 66 11.47 5.32 -8.98
N GLY A 67 10.27 5.26 -8.40
CA GLY A 67 10.06 5.18 -6.97
C GLY A 67 10.08 3.73 -6.46
N GLN A 68 10.45 3.52 -5.20
CA GLN A 68 10.41 2.22 -4.54
C GLN A 68 9.28 2.17 -3.50
N ALA A 69 8.50 1.10 -3.55
CA ALA A 69 7.47 0.82 -2.56
C ALA A 69 7.85 -0.40 -1.71
N TYR A 70 7.60 -0.28 -0.41
CA TYR A 70 7.78 -1.34 0.57
C TYR A 70 6.47 -1.61 1.30
N VAL A 71 6.17 -2.87 1.59
CA VAL A 71 5.01 -3.29 2.39
C VAL A 71 5.52 -4.12 3.56
N PHE A 72 5.40 -3.58 4.78
CA PHE A 72 5.67 -4.35 6.00
C PHE A 72 4.38 -5.05 6.43
N TYR A 73 4.46 -6.35 6.68
CA TYR A 73 3.30 -7.17 6.96
C TYR A 73 3.63 -8.37 7.87
N MET A 74 2.62 -8.85 8.59
CA MET A 74 2.69 -10.14 9.31
C MET A 74 2.30 -11.30 8.40
N ASP A 75 1.08 -11.20 7.84
CA ASP A 75 0.51 -12.16 6.89
C ASP A 75 -0.24 -11.39 5.78
N ILE A 76 -0.13 -11.85 4.54
CA ILE A 76 -0.94 -11.35 3.43
C ILE A 76 -2.26 -12.11 3.45
N ARG A 77 -3.38 -11.39 3.54
CA ARG A 77 -4.73 -11.99 3.57
C ARG A 77 -5.46 -11.74 2.25
N ALA A 78 -5.14 -12.55 1.25
CA ALA A 78 -5.67 -12.51 -0.10
C ALA A 78 -6.77 -13.57 -0.34
N GLY A 79 -7.80 -13.61 0.51
CA GLY A 79 -8.80 -14.69 0.50
C GLY A 79 -9.93 -14.58 -0.53
N GLY A 80 -9.85 -13.64 -1.48
CA GLY A 80 -10.86 -13.45 -2.53
C GLY A 80 -10.45 -14.11 -3.84
N LYS A 81 -11.39 -14.22 -4.79
CA LYS A 81 -11.06 -14.67 -6.14
C LYS A 81 -10.03 -13.71 -6.76
N ASP A 82 -8.97 -14.28 -7.33
CA ASP A 82 -7.87 -13.59 -8.01
C ASP A 82 -7.05 -12.64 -7.12
N TYR A 83 -7.21 -12.72 -5.79
CA TYR A 83 -6.52 -11.80 -4.87
C TYR A 83 -5.05 -12.17 -4.68
N GLU A 84 -4.73 -13.46 -4.66
CA GLU A 84 -3.34 -13.91 -4.55
C GLU A 84 -2.55 -13.48 -5.78
N GLU A 85 -3.11 -13.74 -6.96
CA GLU A 85 -2.59 -13.32 -8.25
C GLU A 85 -2.39 -11.80 -8.32
N PHE A 86 -3.33 -11.03 -7.77
CA PHE A 86 -3.19 -9.57 -7.71
C PHE A 86 -2.01 -9.12 -6.83
N VAL A 87 -1.77 -9.78 -5.69
CA VAL A 87 -0.62 -9.46 -4.84
C VAL A 87 0.69 -9.92 -5.49
N GLN A 88 0.72 -11.11 -6.10
CA GLN A 88 1.88 -11.60 -6.83
C GLN A 88 2.28 -10.65 -7.95
N ARG A 89 1.32 -10.12 -8.72
CA ARG A 89 1.61 -9.09 -9.74
C ARG A 89 2.25 -7.84 -9.15
N ALA A 90 1.81 -7.38 -7.97
CA ALA A 90 2.46 -6.25 -7.31
C ALA A 90 3.93 -6.55 -6.94
N ILE A 91 4.25 -7.79 -6.56
CA ILE A 91 5.60 -8.21 -6.20
C ILE A 91 6.47 -8.41 -7.45
N GLU A 92 5.98 -9.17 -8.42
CA GLU A 92 6.76 -9.64 -9.57
C GLU A 92 6.83 -8.62 -10.70
N GLU A 93 5.70 -8.00 -11.07
CA GLU A 93 5.62 -7.07 -12.21
C GLU A 93 6.03 -5.65 -11.78
N GLU A 94 5.53 -5.20 -10.63
CA GLU A 94 5.74 -3.83 -10.14
C GLU A 94 6.92 -3.71 -9.16
N GLN A 95 7.59 -4.82 -8.83
CA GLN A 95 8.76 -4.85 -7.93
C GLN A 95 8.52 -4.20 -6.57
N VAL A 96 7.30 -4.33 -6.03
CA VAL A 96 6.97 -3.91 -4.67
C VAL A 96 7.59 -4.88 -3.68
N LEU A 97 8.37 -4.38 -2.73
CA LEU A 97 9.09 -5.21 -1.77
C LEU A 97 8.20 -5.51 -0.56
N TYR A 98 7.81 -6.77 -0.40
CA TYR A 98 7.07 -7.26 0.76
C TYR A 98 8.04 -7.79 1.81
N ILE A 99 8.03 -7.17 2.99
CA ILE A 99 8.93 -7.50 4.10
C ILE A 99 8.08 -8.02 5.26
N ARG A 100 8.35 -9.26 5.66
CA ARG A 100 7.66 -9.85 6.80
C ARG A 100 8.32 -9.40 8.11
N GLY A 101 7.60 -8.63 8.92
CA GLY A 101 8.11 -8.02 10.16
C GLY A 101 7.02 -7.37 10.99
#